data_AF-A0A502DQF4-F1
#
_entry.id   AF-A0A502DQF4-F1
#
_cell.length_a   1.000
_cell.length_b   1.000
_cell.length_c   1.000
_cell.angle_alpha   90.00
_cell.angle_beta   90.00
_cell.angle_gamma   90.00
#
_symmetry.space_group_name_H-M   'P 1'
#
loop_
_entity.id
_entity.type
_entity.pdbx_description
1 polymer ?
#
loop_
_entity_poly.entity_id
_entity_poly.type
_entity_poly.pdbx_seq_one_letter_code
_entity_poly.pdbx_strand_id
1 'polypeptide(L)'
;MPRRALGAIAVAGAAWVAGCTTPPPPPAAVLPAPMTQADPVPATRPPAGTGSVAGQARTFSTQLATYTSVSFGAVPGWGRDDFAESWPAFLGSCKVLTARGAEWKSVCARAGTVDGKSNPAIRGFFESEFSAYQIRDDDRRPDGVVTGYFEPEIAGNRSYAAPYIYPVYGQPEDMLFADARKLPAGNSTVAARVEGRNVVVQSGLSTRDMGAPGLYALDLSAVTRDTLDRKVRLRIEGRQLLPYYTREEIETKGAPNAKVLAFVSSATALYEMQIQGSGRIRLPNGEVIRVAYAEQNGQPFRPTLAQNAAGKARSPVKVRGSSIELELDDGDDEGDVGTDAIRTRGFTLARPTASGAVVVPGRRTAGAVAGSGIKDPSYIFFKEAPGGAGGPVGAFGVPLQAGRSIAVDPRSTPLGYPVFVSTRTPGSGAPMQRLTIAQDTGGAIRGAVRADYFFGNGQQAATNARRMKERGQLWILLPRGLEVAAASAAGTLRTRGAAVGADLPQCLVPQEGACVDD
;
A
#
# COMPACT_ATOMS: atom_id res chain seq x y z
N MET A 1 80.41 51.58 23.03
CA MET A 1 80.29 51.21 24.47
C MET A 1 79.77 49.77 24.54
N PRO A 2 80.23 48.95 25.50
CA PRO A 2 81.17 47.89 25.15
C PRO A 2 80.74 46.46 25.57
N ARG A 3 81.65 45.51 25.28
CA ARG A 3 82.02 44.28 26.02
C ARG A 3 81.45 42.90 25.61
N ARG A 4 82.31 42.20 24.86
CA ARG A 4 82.65 40.77 24.98
C ARG A 4 83.09 40.38 26.41
N ALA A 5 82.83 39.12 26.81
CA ALA A 5 83.79 38.13 27.38
C ALA A 5 82.99 36.94 27.97
N LEU A 6 83.10 35.72 27.42
CA LEU A 6 84.07 34.64 27.74
C LEU A 6 83.86 33.96 29.11
N GLY A 7 83.58 32.66 29.08
CA GLY A 7 83.57 31.77 30.23
C GLY A 7 83.32 30.32 29.82
N ALA A 8 84.38 29.62 29.43
CA ALA A 8 84.39 28.18 29.25
C ALA A 8 84.65 27.49 30.61
N ILE A 9 83.92 26.41 30.91
CA ILE A 9 84.28 25.44 31.96
C ILE A 9 84.19 24.03 31.36
N ALA A 10 85.21 23.24 31.66
CA ALA A 10 85.48 21.91 31.14
C ALA A 10 85.32 20.83 32.25
N VAL A 11 84.80 19.66 31.83
CA VAL A 11 85.13 18.26 32.20
C VAL A 11 84.95 17.75 33.65
N ALA A 12 84.04 16.76 33.79
CA ALA A 12 84.22 15.40 34.34
C ALA A 12 82.91 14.63 34.02
N GLY A 13 82.82 13.38 33.54
CA GLY A 13 83.72 12.22 33.61
C GLY A 13 82.95 11.04 34.22
N ALA A 14 82.12 10.33 33.43
CA ALA A 14 81.63 8.99 33.78
C ALA A 14 81.19 8.24 32.51
N ALA A 15 82.07 7.38 32.01
CA ALA A 15 81.79 6.40 30.97
C ALA A 15 81.05 5.20 31.60
N TRP A 16 79.90 4.83 31.03
CA TRP A 16 79.31 3.51 31.21
C TRP A 16 79.34 2.79 29.87
N VAL A 17 80.28 1.86 29.75
CA VAL A 17 80.33 0.85 28.69
C VAL A 17 79.32 -0.23 29.09
N ALA A 18 78.16 -0.30 28.44
CA ALA A 18 77.28 -1.46 28.50
C ALA A 18 77.46 -2.23 27.18
N GLY A 19 78.14 -3.37 27.27
CA GLY A 19 78.45 -4.23 26.13
C GLY A 19 77.21 -4.83 25.48
N CYS A 20 77.24 -4.89 24.16
CA CYS A 20 76.31 -5.70 23.36
C CYS A 20 76.64 -7.19 23.58
N THR A 21 75.81 -7.92 24.31
CA THR A 21 75.81 -9.39 24.31
C THR A 21 74.64 -9.89 23.48
N THR A 22 74.94 -10.43 22.30
CA THR A 22 73.99 -11.15 21.44
C THR A 22 73.70 -12.54 22.02
N PRO A 23 72.43 -12.93 22.23
CA PRO A 23 72.09 -14.29 22.63
C PRO A 23 72.28 -15.29 21.46
N PRO A 24 72.67 -16.55 21.74
CA PRO A 24 72.90 -17.55 20.71
C PRO A 24 71.59 -17.98 20.01
N PRO A 25 71.64 -18.37 18.72
CA PRO A 25 70.47 -18.80 17.99
C PRO A 25 69.93 -20.15 18.53
N PRO A 26 68.60 -20.34 18.57
CA PRO A 26 68.00 -21.60 18.98
C PRO A 26 68.30 -22.73 17.97
N PRO A 27 68.39 -23.99 18.43
CA PRO A 27 68.71 -25.13 17.56
C PRO A 27 67.62 -25.39 16.52
N ALA A 28 68.05 -25.75 15.31
CA ALA A 28 67.20 -26.11 14.19
C ALA A 28 66.32 -27.32 14.52
N ALA A 29 65.00 -27.10 14.54
CA ALA A 29 64.03 -28.19 14.67
C ALA A 29 63.94 -28.98 13.37
N VAL A 30 64.08 -30.29 13.51
CA VAL A 30 64.05 -31.31 12.46
C VAL A 30 62.67 -31.32 11.78
N LEU A 31 62.66 -31.30 10.44
CA LEU A 31 61.44 -31.42 9.63
C LEU A 31 60.85 -32.84 9.79
N PRO A 32 59.56 -32.99 10.14
CA PRO A 32 58.86 -34.27 10.00
C PRO A 32 58.56 -34.57 8.51
N ALA A 33 58.54 -35.87 8.18
CA ALA A 33 58.30 -36.45 6.86
C ALA A 33 57.00 -35.98 6.17
N PRO A 34 56.90 -36.04 4.83
CA PRO A 34 55.74 -35.55 4.10
C PRO A 34 54.52 -36.42 4.39
N MET A 35 53.51 -35.84 5.03
CA MET A 35 52.18 -36.44 5.11
C MET A 35 51.45 -36.13 3.80
N THR A 36 51.00 -37.19 3.15
CA THR A 36 50.13 -37.26 1.98
C THR A 36 48.99 -36.23 2.07
N GLN A 37 48.82 -35.41 1.01
CA GLN A 37 47.66 -34.53 0.87
C GLN A 37 46.38 -35.38 0.94
N ALA A 38 45.56 -35.12 1.95
CA ALA A 38 44.17 -35.56 1.94
C ALA A 38 43.43 -34.74 0.87
N ASP A 39 42.67 -35.43 0.01
CA ASP A 39 41.79 -34.80 -0.98
C ASP A 39 40.93 -33.72 -0.32
N PRO A 40 40.66 -32.59 -1.01
CA PRO A 40 39.79 -31.56 -0.47
C PRO A 40 38.41 -32.15 -0.26
N VAL A 41 38.01 -32.27 1.00
CA VAL A 41 36.61 -32.52 1.39
C VAL A 41 35.78 -31.47 0.66
N PRO A 42 34.78 -31.86 -0.16
CA PRO A 42 33.94 -30.89 -0.83
C PRO A 42 33.28 -30.05 0.26
N ALA A 43 33.59 -28.76 0.29
CA ALA A 43 32.97 -27.82 1.20
C ALA A 43 31.46 -27.99 1.07
N THR A 44 30.83 -28.49 2.11
CA THR A 44 29.37 -28.53 2.19
C THR A 44 28.89 -27.11 2.01
N ARG A 45 28.26 -26.86 0.87
CA ARG A 45 27.64 -25.58 0.52
C ARG A 45 26.79 -25.14 1.71
N PRO A 46 26.99 -23.92 2.27
CA PRO A 46 26.06 -23.39 3.25
C PRO A 46 24.65 -23.42 2.65
N PRO A 47 23.62 -23.75 3.44
CA PRO A 47 22.25 -23.72 2.95
C PRO A 47 21.96 -22.34 2.35
N ALA A 48 21.31 -22.31 1.18
CA ALA A 48 20.83 -21.08 0.56
C ALA A 48 19.74 -20.48 1.47
N GLY A 49 20.15 -19.54 2.33
CA GLY A 49 19.27 -18.95 3.33
C GLY A 49 20.02 -17.93 4.17
N THR A 50 20.35 -16.79 3.57
CA THR A 50 20.66 -15.58 4.34
C THR A 50 19.79 -14.48 3.76
N GLY A 51 18.71 -14.13 4.47
CA GLY A 51 17.92 -12.94 4.17
C GLY A 51 18.83 -11.73 4.05
N SER A 52 18.53 -10.83 3.12
CA SER A 52 19.28 -9.58 3.01
C SER A 52 18.91 -8.67 4.19
N VAL A 53 19.85 -7.86 4.69
CA VAL A 53 19.60 -6.95 5.83
C VAL A 53 19.63 -5.51 5.35
N ALA A 54 18.61 -4.74 5.73
CA ALA A 54 18.52 -3.32 5.43
C ALA A 54 19.68 -2.53 6.05
N GLY A 55 20.32 -1.68 5.24
CA GLY A 55 21.53 -0.93 5.58
C GLY A 55 22.84 -1.64 5.24
N GLN A 56 22.81 -2.95 4.98
CA GLN A 56 23.99 -3.72 4.54
C GLN A 56 23.88 -4.11 3.06
N ALA A 57 22.69 -4.53 2.63
CA ALA A 57 22.44 -4.91 1.25
C ALA A 57 22.44 -3.68 0.33
N ARG A 58 23.32 -3.67 -0.69
CA ARG A 58 23.35 -2.61 -1.72
C ARG A 58 22.18 -2.71 -2.69
N THR A 59 21.80 -3.92 -3.07
CA THR A 59 20.69 -4.17 -3.99
C THR A 59 20.08 -5.52 -3.70
N PHE A 60 18.76 -5.58 -3.77
CA PHE A 60 18.00 -6.81 -3.57
C PHE A 60 16.66 -6.73 -4.34
N SER A 61 16.03 -7.87 -4.62
CA SER A 61 14.83 -7.92 -5.47
C SER A 61 13.77 -8.90 -4.94
N THR A 62 12.51 -8.53 -5.18
CA THR A 62 11.31 -9.40 -5.10
C THR A 62 10.83 -9.73 -6.51
N GLN A 63 9.72 -10.45 -6.66
CA GLN A 63 9.08 -10.65 -7.96
C GLN A 63 8.61 -9.33 -8.60
N LEU A 64 8.23 -8.35 -7.78
CA LEU A 64 7.60 -7.10 -8.25
C LEU A 64 8.57 -5.95 -8.40
N ALA A 65 9.68 -5.95 -7.67
CA ALA A 65 10.51 -4.76 -7.54
C ALA A 65 11.99 -5.09 -7.30
N THR A 66 12.85 -4.16 -7.71
CA THR A 66 14.27 -4.11 -7.31
C THR A 66 14.51 -2.88 -6.45
N TYR A 67 15.21 -3.06 -5.34
CA TYR A 67 15.50 -2.02 -4.35
C TYR A 67 16.98 -1.73 -4.36
N THR A 68 17.37 -0.50 -4.69
CA THR A 68 18.77 -0.08 -4.76
C THR A 68 19.07 0.94 -3.68
N SER A 69 20.04 0.64 -2.82
CA SER A 69 20.45 1.55 -1.75
C SER A 69 20.97 2.86 -2.32
N VAL A 70 20.55 3.97 -1.72
CA VAL A 70 21.04 5.32 -2.01
C VAL A 70 21.39 6.05 -0.72
N SER A 71 22.30 7.03 -0.80
CA SER A 71 22.49 7.97 0.31
C SER A 71 21.33 8.98 0.32
N PHE A 72 21.00 9.51 1.50
CA PHE A 72 19.97 10.54 1.64
C PHE A 72 20.28 11.81 0.83
N GLY A 73 21.57 12.14 0.65
CA GLY A 73 21.99 13.26 -0.21
C GLY A 73 21.69 13.05 -1.70
N ALA A 74 21.50 11.80 -2.16
CA ALA A 74 21.11 11.48 -3.53
C ALA A 74 19.58 11.50 -3.74
N VAL A 75 18.78 11.58 -2.67
CA VAL A 75 17.31 11.66 -2.77
C VAL A 75 16.89 13.09 -3.13
N PRO A 76 16.22 13.31 -4.28
CA PRO A 76 15.91 14.65 -4.76
C PRO A 76 15.05 15.45 -3.78
N GLY A 77 15.58 16.57 -3.29
CA GLY A 77 14.83 17.45 -2.39
C GLY A 77 14.77 17.01 -0.93
N TRP A 78 15.47 15.93 -0.55
CA TRP A 78 15.50 15.45 0.84
C TRP A 78 15.79 16.55 1.87
N GLY A 79 16.80 17.37 1.61
CA GLY A 79 17.18 18.46 2.52
C GLY A 79 16.23 19.66 2.53
N ARG A 80 15.26 19.73 1.61
CA ARG A 80 14.27 20.82 1.50
C ARG A 80 12.91 20.46 2.08
N ASP A 81 12.66 19.18 2.37
CA ASP A 81 11.36 18.77 2.90
C ASP A 81 11.18 19.24 4.36
N ASP A 82 9.92 19.46 4.73
CA ASP A 82 9.49 19.71 6.09
C ASP A 82 9.02 18.40 6.73
N PHE A 83 9.92 17.74 7.44
CA PHE A 83 9.66 16.50 8.14
C PHE A 83 8.72 16.66 9.34
N ALA A 84 8.59 17.88 9.90
CA ALA A 84 7.64 18.13 11.00
C ALA A 84 6.21 17.87 10.55
N GLU A 85 5.89 18.10 9.28
CA GLU A 85 4.60 17.72 8.71
C GLU A 85 4.42 16.20 8.63
N SER A 86 5.45 15.41 8.32
CA SER A 86 5.35 13.93 8.22
C SER A 86 5.31 13.23 9.59
N TRP A 87 5.77 13.92 10.64
CA TRP A 87 6.02 13.34 11.95
C TRP A 87 4.77 12.76 12.64
N PRO A 88 3.61 13.45 12.65
CA PRO A 88 2.41 12.91 13.28
C PRO A 88 1.92 11.63 12.58
N ALA A 89 1.98 11.56 11.25
CA ALA A 89 1.66 10.34 10.50
C ALA A 89 2.61 9.19 10.85
N PHE A 90 3.90 9.45 10.98
CA PHE A 90 4.87 8.43 11.38
C PHE A 90 4.63 7.93 12.82
N LEU A 91 4.47 8.84 13.79
CA LEU A 91 4.17 8.48 15.18
C LEU A 91 2.83 7.75 15.32
N GLY A 92 1.83 8.13 14.52
CA GLY A 92 0.56 7.41 14.42
C GLY A 92 0.77 5.96 14.00
N SER A 93 1.62 5.74 13.00
CA SER A 93 1.97 4.42 12.48
C SER A 93 2.75 3.58 13.50
N CYS A 94 3.58 4.20 14.34
CA CYS A 94 4.31 3.52 15.41
C CYS A 94 3.41 2.78 16.42
N LYS A 95 2.16 3.21 16.59
CA LYS A 95 1.18 2.51 17.43
C LYS A 95 0.87 1.10 16.95
N VAL A 96 1.02 0.84 15.65
CA VAL A 96 0.81 -0.47 15.02
C VAL A 96 2.14 -1.16 14.73
N LEU A 97 3.15 -0.42 14.25
CA LEU A 97 4.45 -0.96 13.85
C LEU A 97 5.23 -1.61 14.99
N THR A 98 5.05 -1.16 16.24
CA THR A 98 5.74 -1.74 17.41
C THR A 98 5.44 -3.23 17.63
N ALA A 99 4.34 -3.75 17.07
CA ALA A 99 4.01 -5.17 17.07
C ALA A 99 4.69 -5.97 15.93
N ARG A 100 5.37 -5.31 14.99
CA ARG A 100 6.00 -5.91 13.79
C ARG A 100 7.50 -6.21 13.98
N GLY A 101 7.90 -6.60 15.18
CA GLY A 101 9.29 -7.01 15.48
C GLY A 101 10.10 -6.01 16.31
N ALA A 102 11.29 -6.45 16.71
CA ALA A 102 12.14 -5.74 17.66
C ALA A 102 12.72 -4.45 17.08
N GLU A 103 13.04 -4.45 15.79
CA GLU A 103 13.59 -3.31 15.05
C GLU A 103 12.61 -2.14 15.12
N TRP A 104 11.34 -2.36 14.74
CA TRP A 104 10.29 -1.35 14.81
C TRP A 104 9.99 -0.89 16.23
N LYS A 105 9.97 -1.81 17.20
CA LYS A 105 9.82 -1.46 18.62
C LYS A 105 10.92 -0.47 19.06
N SER A 106 12.17 -0.72 18.67
CA SER A 106 13.31 0.13 19.02
C SER A 106 13.27 1.50 18.32
N VAL A 107 12.96 1.51 17.02
CA VAL A 107 12.85 2.73 16.21
C VAL A 107 11.73 3.62 16.73
N CYS A 108 10.56 3.05 17.02
CA CYS A 108 9.42 3.80 17.54
C CYS A 108 9.64 4.31 18.97
N ALA A 109 10.40 3.58 19.80
CA ALA A 109 10.80 4.08 21.12
C ALA A 109 11.72 5.31 21.00
N ARG A 110 12.71 5.27 20.10
CA ARG A 110 13.59 6.43 19.80
C ARG A 110 12.83 7.58 19.15
N ALA A 111 11.87 7.30 18.28
CA ALA A 111 11.00 8.33 17.69
C ALA A 111 10.27 9.11 18.78
N GLY A 112 9.80 8.45 19.84
CA GLY A 112 9.13 9.09 20.97
C GLY A 112 9.98 10.11 21.73
N THR A 113 11.31 10.09 21.58
CA THR A 113 12.23 11.02 22.26
C THR A 113 12.69 12.19 21.40
N VAL A 114 12.35 12.21 20.11
CA VAL A 114 12.73 13.29 19.19
C VAL A 114 11.85 14.51 19.41
N ASP A 115 12.43 15.71 19.39
CA ASP A 115 11.66 16.95 19.35
C ASP A 115 10.86 17.06 18.05
N GLY A 116 9.57 16.76 18.13
CA GLY A 116 8.65 16.78 16.99
C GLY A 116 8.39 18.16 16.38
N LYS A 117 8.96 19.23 16.92
CA LYS A 117 8.91 20.58 16.33
C LYS A 117 10.20 20.97 15.60
N SER A 118 11.27 20.20 15.78
CA SER A 118 12.57 20.49 15.19
C SER A 118 12.78 19.69 13.91
N ASN A 119 12.60 20.36 12.76
CA ASN A 119 12.83 19.74 11.45
C ASN A 119 14.21 19.07 11.33
N PRO A 120 15.34 19.69 11.78
CA PRO A 120 16.64 19.04 11.78
C PRO A 120 16.72 17.79 12.67
N ALA A 121 16.06 17.79 13.84
CA ALA A 121 16.06 16.63 14.73
C ALA A 121 15.31 15.44 14.10
N ILE A 122 14.15 15.70 13.50
CA ILE A 122 13.35 14.67 12.82
C ILE A 122 14.08 14.13 11.59
N ARG A 123 14.66 15.02 10.78
CA ARG A 123 15.48 14.61 9.64
C ARG A 123 16.66 13.74 10.09
N GLY A 124 17.37 14.17 11.13
CA GLY A 124 18.47 13.42 11.73
C GLY A 124 18.06 12.03 12.20
N PHE A 125 16.86 11.90 12.79
CA PHE A 125 16.28 10.61 13.16
C PHE A 125 16.09 9.68 11.94
N PHE A 126 15.48 10.17 10.86
CA PHE A 126 15.33 9.32 9.66
C PHE A 126 16.70 8.93 9.07
N GLU A 127 17.66 9.85 9.05
CA GLU A 127 19.01 9.59 8.57
C GLU A 127 19.79 8.62 9.47
N SER A 128 19.52 8.56 10.78
CA SER A 128 20.19 7.70 11.76
C SER A 128 19.54 6.32 11.96
N GLU A 129 18.24 6.20 11.71
CA GLU A 129 17.49 4.96 11.95
C GLU A 129 17.24 4.15 10.69
N PHE A 130 17.20 4.78 9.51
CA PHE A 130 16.77 4.14 8.28
C PHE A 130 17.86 4.12 7.21
N SER A 131 17.73 3.18 6.29
CA SER A 131 18.44 3.20 5.00
C SER A 131 17.44 3.41 3.87
N ALA A 132 17.78 4.30 2.94
CA ALA A 132 16.94 4.64 1.80
C ALA A 132 17.22 3.70 0.61
N TYR A 133 16.15 3.18 0.01
CA TYR A 133 16.20 2.32 -1.15
C TYR A 133 15.30 2.86 -2.26
N GLN A 134 15.87 3.14 -3.43
CA GLN A 134 15.08 3.48 -4.61
C GLN A 134 14.34 2.24 -5.09
N ILE A 135 13.02 2.35 -5.23
CA ILE A 135 12.17 1.30 -5.77
C ILE A 135 12.22 1.39 -7.30
N ARG A 136 12.45 0.25 -7.95
CA ARG A 136 12.42 0.09 -9.40
C ARG A 136 11.47 -1.05 -9.72
N ASP A 137 10.71 -0.94 -10.80
CA ASP A 137 9.79 -1.99 -11.25
C ASP A 137 10.54 -3.25 -11.77
N ASP A 138 9.79 -4.21 -12.28
CA ASP A 138 10.29 -5.47 -12.87
C ASP A 138 11.23 -5.24 -14.06
N ASP A 139 10.94 -4.22 -14.87
CA ASP A 139 11.80 -3.70 -15.95
C ASP A 139 12.99 -2.84 -15.45
N ARG A 140 13.13 -2.71 -14.12
CA ARG A 140 14.15 -1.92 -13.42
C ARG A 140 14.10 -0.43 -13.73
N ARG A 141 12.95 0.08 -14.16
CA ARG A 141 12.69 1.51 -14.34
C ARG A 141 12.37 2.14 -12.98
N PRO A 142 12.95 3.30 -12.67
CA PRO A 142 12.68 4.01 -11.43
C PRO A 142 11.39 4.86 -11.50
N ASP A 143 10.85 5.08 -12.71
CA ASP A 143 9.69 5.93 -12.94
C ASP A 143 8.41 5.12 -12.95
N GLY A 144 7.40 5.63 -12.26
CA GLY A 144 6.05 5.10 -12.28
C GLY A 144 5.02 6.21 -12.15
N VAL A 145 3.85 5.90 -11.59
CA VAL A 145 2.68 6.79 -11.61
C VAL A 145 2.21 7.17 -10.21
N VAL A 146 2.12 8.47 -9.98
CA VAL A 146 1.50 9.06 -8.78
C VAL A 146 0.15 9.65 -9.15
N THR A 147 -0.91 9.13 -8.54
CA THR A 147 -2.28 9.69 -8.64
C THR A 147 -2.65 10.39 -7.34
N GLY A 148 -3.86 10.94 -7.24
CA GLY A 148 -4.34 11.56 -6.02
C GLY A 148 -5.75 11.12 -5.63
N TYR A 149 -5.98 11.09 -4.32
CA TYR A 149 -7.29 10.87 -3.71
C TYR A 149 -7.54 11.83 -2.54
N PHE A 150 -8.81 11.92 -2.13
CA PHE A 150 -9.27 12.87 -1.11
C PHE A 150 -10.47 12.30 -0.34
N GLU A 151 -10.85 12.91 0.77
CA GLU A 151 -12.06 12.61 1.54
C GLU A 151 -13.20 13.55 1.06
N PRO A 152 -14.17 13.06 0.26
CA PRO A 152 -15.27 13.87 -0.25
C PRO A 152 -16.27 14.24 0.84
N GLU A 153 -16.94 15.37 0.63
CA GLU A 153 -18.04 15.83 1.49
C GLU A 153 -19.33 15.97 0.68
N ILE A 154 -20.41 15.37 1.18
CA ILE A 154 -21.72 15.32 0.51
C ILE A 154 -22.81 15.75 1.49
N ALA A 155 -23.83 16.46 1.01
CA ALA A 155 -25.01 16.75 1.81
C ALA A 155 -25.86 15.49 2.06
N GLY A 156 -26.31 15.29 3.30
CA GLY A 156 -27.13 14.14 3.66
C GLY A 156 -28.06 14.37 4.85
N ASN A 157 -28.83 13.34 5.20
CA ASN A 157 -29.73 13.32 6.34
C ASN A 157 -29.78 11.90 6.93
N ARG A 158 -30.00 11.75 8.25
CA ARG A 158 -30.24 10.43 8.86
C ARG A 158 -31.58 9.83 8.44
N SER A 159 -32.54 10.68 8.11
CA SER A 159 -33.88 10.27 7.67
C SER A 159 -34.04 10.39 6.16
N TYR A 160 -34.68 9.40 5.55
CA TYR A 160 -35.09 9.45 4.16
C TYR A 160 -36.15 10.53 3.95
N ALA A 161 -35.83 11.52 3.13
CA ALA A 161 -36.72 12.57 2.65
C ALA A 161 -36.07 13.25 1.45
N ALA A 162 -36.84 13.63 0.43
CA ALA A 162 -36.30 14.39 -0.70
C ALA A 162 -35.57 15.67 -0.20
N PRO A 163 -34.36 15.98 -0.70
CA PRO A 163 -33.64 15.31 -1.79
C PRO A 163 -32.79 14.09 -1.37
N TYR A 164 -32.67 13.80 -0.07
CA TYR A 164 -31.86 12.71 0.51
C TYR A 164 -32.54 11.35 0.36
N ILE A 165 -32.41 10.77 -0.84
CA ILE A 165 -33.09 9.52 -1.22
C ILE A 165 -32.13 8.34 -1.46
N TYR A 166 -30.82 8.59 -1.50
CA TYR A 166 -29.81 7.56 -1.76
C TYR A 166 -29.22 7.06 -0.41
N PRO A 167 -29.52 5.84 0.04
CA PRO A 167 -29.02 5.29 1.29
C PRO A 167 -27.51 4.98 1.20
N VAL A 168 -26.81 5.29 2.29
CA VAL A 168 -25.43 4.89 2.54
C VAL A 168 -25.48 3.65 3.43
N TYR A 169 -25.16 2.48 2.87
CA TYR A 169 -25.25 1.22 3.59
C TYR A 169 -24.00 0.90 4.42
N GLY A 170 -24.25 0.34 5.58
CA GLY A 170 -23.28 -0.39 6.38
C GLY A 170 -23.01 -1.79 5.83
N GLN A 171 -21.99 -2.46 6.36
CA GLN A 171 -21.74 -3.87 6.02
C GLN A 171 -22.99 -4.72 6.33
N PRO A 172 -23.51 -5.50 5.36
CA PRO A 172 -24.64 -6.39 5.60
C PRO A 172 -24.32 -7.46 6.62
N GLU A 173 -25.29 -7.78 7.49
CA GLU A 173 -25.08 -8.74 8.58
C GLU A 173 -25.04 -10.21 8.13
N ASP A 174 -25.59 -10.48 6.95
CA ASP A 174 -25.71 -11.79 6.30
C ASP A 174 -24.63 -12.02 5.22
N MET A 175 -23.71 -11.07 5.02
CA MET A 175 -22.59 -11.25 4.11
C MET A 175 -21.64 -12.33 4.63
N LEU A 176 -21.38 -13.33 3.79
CA LEU A 176 -20.50 -14.45 4.08
C LEU A 176 -19.14 -14.31 3.39
N PHE A 177 -18.13 -14.96 3.96
CA PHE A 177 -16.74 -14.86 3.52
C PHE A 177 -16.12 -16.23 3.30
N ALA A 178 -15.50 -16.46 2.14
CA ALA A 178 -14.57 -17.57 1.92
C ALA A 178 -13.14 -17.04 1.74
N ASP A 179 -12.15 -17.78 2.24
CA ASP A 179 -10.74 -17.51 1.93
C ASP A 179 -10.41 -18.12 0.56
N ALA A 180 -10.10 -17.26 -0.41
CA ALA A 180 -9.81 -17.63 -1.79
C ALA A 180 -8.66 -18.63 -1.91
N ARG A 181 -7.70 -18.63 -0.96
CA ARG A 181 -6.56 -19.56 -0.93
C ARG A 181 -6.98 -20.97 -0.52
N LYS A 182 -8.07 -21.09 0.24
CA LYS A 182 -8.63 -22.37 0.70
C LYS A 182 -9.64 -22.95 -0.29
N LEU A 183 -9.99 -22.20 -1.34
CA LEU A 183 -10.86 -22.69 -2.40
C LEU A 183 -10.06 -23.56 -3.38
N PRO A 184 -10.50 -24.79 -3.68
CA PRO A 184 -9.77 -25.67 -4.59
C PRO A 184 -9.68 -25.04 -5.98
N ALA A 185 -8.60 -25.31 -6.71
CA ALA A 185 -8.44 -24.81 -8.06
C ALA A 185 -9.50 -25.39 -9.02
N GLY A 186 -9.88 -24.61 -10.04
CA GLY A 186 -10.85 -25.02 -11.06
C GLY A 186 -12.21 -24.35 -10.92
N ASN A 187 -13.14 -24.78 -11.80
CA ASN A 187 -14.45 -24.16 -12.03
C ASN A 187 -15.61 -25.10 -11.64
N SER A 188 -15.36 -26.08 -10.77
CA SER A 188 -16.36 -27.06 -10.36
C SER A 188 -17.21 -26.55 -9.20
N THR A 189 -18.42 -27.10 -9.06
CA THR A 189 -19.22 -26.94 -7.85
C THR A 189 -18.62 -27.74 -6.70
N VAL A 190 -18.53 -27.10 -5.52
CA VAL A 190 -18.05 -27.73 -4.28
C VAL A 190 -19.10 -27.63 -3.19
N ALA A 191 -19.12 -28.60 -2.28
CA ALA A 191 -19.93 -28.54 -1.08
C ALA A 191 -19.24 -27.67 -0.02
N ALA A 192 -19.98 -26.79 0.63
CA ALA A 192 -19.47 -25.94 1.70
C ALA A 192 -20.45 -25.86 2.87
N ARG A 193 -19.90 -25.62 4.06
CA ARG A 193 -20.65 -25.28 5.28
C ARG A 193 -20.42 -23.82 5.65
N VAL A 194 -21.37 -23.27 6.39
CA VAL A 194 -21.26 -21.90 6.94
C VAL A 194 -21.04 -21.99 8.45
N GLU A 195 -19.93 -21.45 8.91
CA GLU A 195 -19.53 -21.36 10.31
C GLU A 195 -19.49 -19.88 10.73
N GLY A 196 -20.55 -19.42 11.38
CA GLY A 196 -20.75 -17.99 11.63
C GLY A 196 -20.92 -17.23 10.31
N ARG A 197 -19.92 -16.42 9.93
CA ARG A 197 -19.86 -15.74 8.61
C ARG A 197 -18.85 -16.36 7.65
N ASN A 198 -18.14 -17.41 8.06
CA ASN A 198 -17.10 -18.04 7.25
C ASN A 198 -17.67 -19.21 6.46
N VAL A 199 -17.31 -19.31 5.19
CA VAL A 199 -17.65 -20.41 4.30
C VAL A 199 -16.46 -21.36 4.24
N VAL A 200 -16.68 -22.60 4.63
CA VAL A 200 -15.66 -23.65 4.70
C VAL A 200 -16.00 -24.75 3.70
N VAL A 201 -15.17 -24.89 2.67
CA VAL A 201 -15.30 -25.96 1.67
C VAL A 201 -15.04 -27.31 2.32
N GLN A 202 -15.90 -28.28 2.03
CA GLN A 202 -15.81 -29.64 2.53
C GLN A 202 -15.10 -30.51 1.49
N SER A 203 -14.02 -31.19 1.91
CA SER A 203 -13.30 -32.14 1.06
C SER A 203 -13.92 -33.54 1.16
N GLY A 204 -13.79 -34.33 0.08
CA GLY A 204 -14.25 -35.72 0.06
C GLY A 204 -15.76 -35.94 -0.05
N LEU A 205 -16.55 -34.88 -0.16
CA LEU A 205 -17.99 -34.95 -0.43
C LEU A 205 -18.27 -34.84 -1.93
N SER A 206 -19.16 -35.70 -2.44
CA SER A 206 -19.61 -35.67 -3.82
C SER A 206 -20.84 -34.76 -3.99
N THR A 207 -21.21 -34.44 -5.23
CA THR A 207 -22.46 -33.70 -5.51
C THR A 207 -23.71 -34.43 -5.02
N ARG A 208 -23.64 -35.75 -4.79
CA ARG A 208 -24.75 -36.56 -4.23
C ARG A 208 -25.00 -36.27 -2.75
N ASP A 209 -24.00 -35.77 -2.04
CA ASP A 209 -24.09 -35.44 -0.62
C ASP A 209 -24.68 -34.04 -0.37
N MET A 210 -24.90 -33.24 -1.42
CA MET A 210 -25.45 -31.86 -1.32
C MET A 210 -26.90 -31.78 -0.81
N GLY A 211 -27.56 -32.93 -0.58
CA GLY A 211 -28.86 -32.99 0.08
C GLY A 211 -28.79 -32.88 1.62
N ALA A 212 -27.61 -33.05 2.21
CA ALA A 212 -27.48 -33.10 3.66
C ALA A 212 -27.75 -31.74 4.33
N PRO A 213 -28.38 -31.71 5.51
CA PRO A 213 -28.63 -30.47 6.24
C PRO A 213 -27.35 -29.66 6.50
N GLY A 214 -27.41 -28.36 6.21
CA GLY A 214 -26.32 -27.41 6.44
C GLY A 214 -25.19 -27.44 5.40
N LEU A 215 -25.34 -28.21 4.31
CA LEU A 215 -24.48 -28.11 3.13
C LEU A 215 -25.08 -27.19 2.08
N TYR A 216 -24.21 -26.40 1.47
CA TYR A 216 -24.52 -25.51 0.37
C TYR A 216 -23.62 -25.80 -0.82
N ALA A 217 -24.19 -25.68 -2.01
CA ALA A 217 -23.45 -25.76 -3.26
C ALA A 217 -22.78 -24.40 -3.55
N LEU A 218 -21.46 -24.38 -3.75
CA LEU A 218 -20.71 -23.21 -4.20
C LEU A 218 -20.14 -23.50 -5.60
N ASP A 219 -20.61 -22.76 -6.60
CA ASP A 219 -20.05 -22.81 -7.95
C ASP A 219 -18.81 -21.93 -8.06
N LEU A 220 -17.64 -22.54 -8.19
CA LEU A 220 -16.37 -21.82 -8.29
C LEU A 220 -16.20 -21.08 -9.62
N SER A 221 -16.96 -21.42 -10.67
CA SER A 221 -16.94 -20.68 -11.94
C SER A 221 -17.48 -19.26 -11.80
N ALA A 222 -18.35 -19.03 -10.82
CA ALA A 222 -18.91 -17.72 -10.50
C ALA A 222 -18.04 -16.90 -9.53
N VAL A 223 -16.96 -17.48 -9.01
CA VAL A 223 -16.08 -16.82 -8.03
C VAL A 223 -14.92 -16.14 -8.76
N THR A 224 -14.86 -14.82 -8.65
CA THR A 224 -13.68 -14.06 -9.09
C THR A 224 -12.58 -14.18 -8.03
N ARG A 225 -11.38 -14.60 -8.43
CA ARG A 225 -10.21 -14.64 -7.56
C ARG A 225 -9.34 -13.42 -7.81
N ASP A 226 -9.06 -12.67 -6.76
CA ASP A 226 -8.14 -11.53 -6.80
C ASP A 226 -6.88 -11.84 -5.99
N THR A 227 -5.71 -11.40 -6.48
CA THR A 227 -4.41 -11.65 -5.84
C THR A 227 -4.19 -10.78 -4.60
N LEU A 228 -4.79 -9.58 -4.55
CA LEU A 228 -4.71 -8.69 -3.39
C LEU A 228 -5.88 -8.94 -2.43
N ASP A 229 -7.06 -9.22 -2.96
CA ASP A 229 -8.26 -9.49 -2.16
C ASP A 229 -8.57 -10.99 -2.05
N ARG A 230 -8.06 -11.58 -0.96
CA ARG A 230 -8.19 -13.01 -0.66
C ARG A 230 -9.55 -13.45 -0.16
N LYS A 231 -10.50 -12.53 -0.06
CA LYS A 231 -11.78 -12.79 0.55
C LYS A 231 -12.84 -12.84 -0.55
N VAL A 232 -13.58 -13.93 -0.63
CA VAL A 232 -14.73 -14.05 -1.54
C VAL A 232 -15.97 -13.69 -0.74
N ARG A 233 -16.77 -12.74 -1.26
CA ARG A 233 -18.02 -12.33 -0.61
C ARG A 233 -19.19 -13.09 -1.22
N LEU A 234 -19.92 -13.78 -0.35
CA LEU A 234 -20.98 -14.72 -0.73
C LEU A 234 -22.28 -14.42 0.01
N ARG A 235 -23.38 -14.93 -0.51
CA ARG A 235 -24.72 -14.91 0.09
C ARG A 235 -25.38 -16.27 -0.08
N ILE A 236 -26.31 -16.59 0.80
CA ILE A 236 -27.13 -17.80 0.69
C ILE A 236 -28.37 -17.50 -0.14
N GLU A 237 -28.68 -18.37 -1.09
CA GLU A 237 -29.98 -18.41 -1.76
C GLU A 237 -30.45 -19.86 -1.87
N GLY A 238 -31.46 -20.21 -1.08
CA GLY A 238 -31.91 -21.60 -0.95
C GLY A 238 -30.78 -22.52 -0.45
N ARG A 239 -30.32 -23.43 -1.30
CA ARG A 239 -29.21 -24.37 -1.02
C ARG A 239 -27.91 -24.02 -1.74
N GLN A 240 -27.79 -22.79 -2.24
CA GLN A 240 -26.62 -22.32 -2.96
C GLN A 240 -25.93 -21.19 -2.23
N LEU A 241 -24.60 -21.15 -2.36
CA LEU A 241 -23.77 -20.01 -2.06
C LEU A 241 -23.47 -19.30 -3.38
N LEU A 242 -23.94 -18.06 -3.49
CA LEU A 242 -23.78 -17.24 -4.68
C LEU A 242 -22.87 -16.05 -4.37
N PRO A 243 -22.19 -15.47 -5.38
CA PRO A 243 -21.54 -14.17 -5.22
C PRO A 243 -22.50 -13.13 -4.64
N TYR A 244 -21.97 -12.22 -3.85
CA TYR A 244 -22.77 -11.15 -3.25
C TYR A 244 -23.38 -10.24 -4.32
N TYR A 245 -24.48 -9.56 -3.98
CA TYR A 245 -25.25 -8.73 -4.90
C TYR A 245 -24.41 -7.68 -5.63
N THR A 246 -24.74 -7.46 -6.90
CA THR A 246 -24.19 -6.35 -7.70
C THR A 246 -24.75 -5.01 -7.24
N ARG A 247 -24.10 -3.90 -7.62
CA ARG A 247 -24.63 -2.54 -7.40
C ARG A 247 -26.08 -2.40 -7.86
N GLU A 248 -26.37 -2.81 -9.09
CA GLU A 248 -27.71 -2.69 -9.67
C GLU A 248 -28.74 -3.43 -8.82
N GLU A 249 -28.42 -4.65 -8.37
CA GLU A 249 -29.30 -5.40 -7.47
C GLU A 249 -29.45 -4.73 -6.10
N ILE A 250 -28.38 -4.21 -5.51
CA ILE A 250 -28.42 -3.49 -4.23
C ILE A 250 -29.31 -2.24 -4.35
N GLU A 251 -29.22 -1.51 -5.46
CA GLU A 251 -29.99 -0.28 -5.65
C GLU A 251 -31.47 -0.57 -6.02
N THR A 252 -31.74 -1.68 -6.71
CA THR A 252 -33.10 -2.01 -7.17
C THR A 252 -33.88 -2.94 -6.24
N LYS A 253 -33.21 -3.75 -5.42
CA LYS A 253 -33.82 -4.66 -4.43
C LYS A 253 -33.61 -4.18 -2.99
N GLY A 254 -32.72 -3.20 -2.79
CA GLY A 254 -32.19 -2.81 -1.48
C GLY A 254 -31.05 -3.74 -1.09
N ALA A 255 -30.24 -3.35 -0.10
CA ALA A 255 -29.34 -4.27 0.59
C ALA A 255 -30.06 -4.86 1.81
N PRO A 256 -30.58 -6.10 1.76
CA PRO A 256 -31.19 -6.73 2.92
C PRO A 256 -30.17 -6.83 4.05
N ASN A 257 -30.62 -6.74 5.30
CA ASN A 257 -29.77 -6.89 6.49
C ASN A 257 -28.58 -5.92 6.59
N ALA A 258 -28.58 -4.85 5.78
CA ALA A 258 -27.61 -3.77 5.85
C ALA A 258 -28.21 -2.58 6.60
N LYS A 259 -27.52 -2.10 7.63
CA LYS A 259 -27.89 -0.87 8.32
C LYS A 259 -27.77 0.32 7.37
N VAL A 260 -28.78 1.18 7.28
CA VAL A 260 -28.63 2.49 6.62
C VAL A 260 -27.99 3.47 7.59
N LEU A 261 -26.83 4.03 7.23
CA LEU A 261 -26.09 4.97 8.06
C LEU A 261 -26.61 6.41 7.89
N ALA A 262 -26.93 6.77 6.65
CA ALA A 262 -27.49 8.06 6.26
C ALA A 262 -28.12 7.96 4.86
N PHE A 263 -28.74 9.04 4.41
CA PHE A 263 -29.20 9.24 3.04
C PHE A 263 -28.52 10.47 2.46
N VAL A 264 -28.11 10.42 1.20
CA VAL A 264 -27.47 11.54 0.49
C VAL A 264 -28.30 11.98 -0.70
N SER A 265 -28.01 13.18 -1.20
CA SER A 265 -28.80 13.84 -2.26
C SER A 265 -28.36 13.49 -3.68
N SER A 266 -27.19 12.86 -3.86
CA SER A 266 -26.61 12.59 -5.18
C SER A 266 -26.02 11.18 -5.26
N ALA A 267 -26.55 10.38 -6.17
CA ALA A 267 -26.04 9.05 -6.48
C ALA A 267 -24.61 9.12 -7.03
N THR A 268 -24.30 10.10 -7.89
CA THR A 268 -22.96 10.25 -8.48
C THR A 268 -21.93 10.65 -7.43
N ALA A 269 -22.30 11.54 -6.50
CA ALA A 269 -21.41 11.90 -5.39
C ALA A 269 -21.19 10.71 -4.44
N LEU A 270 -22.24 9.93 -4.15
CA LEU A 270 -22.11 8.70 -3.37
C LEU A 270 -21.16 7.71 -4.04
N TYR A 271 -21.27 7.56 -5.37
CA TYR A 271 -20.38 6.70 -6.12
C TYR A 271 -18.92 7.17 -6.08
N GLU A 272 -18.66 8.48 -6.20
CA GLU A 272 -17.32 9.03 -6.00
C GLU A 272 -16.80 8.73 -4.59
N MET A 273 -17.64 8.90 -3.54
CA MET A 273 -17.30 8.54 -2.17
C MET A 273 -16.96 7.05 -2.01
N GLN A 274 -17.69 6.17 -2.70
CA GLN A 274 -17.38 4.74 -2.73
C GLN A 274 -16.04 4.47 -3.41
N ILE A 275 -15.74 5.12 -4.54
CA ILE A 275 -14.43 5.01 -5.20
C ILE A 275 -13.30 5.48 -4.27
N GLN A 276 -13.51 6.57 -3.53
CA GLN A 276 -12.52 7.06 -2.56
C GLN A 276 -12.39 6.17 -1.32
N GLY A 277 -13.43 5.41 -0.97
CA GLY A 277 -13.45 4.49 0.17
C GLY A 277 -13.74 5.15 1.53
N SER A 278 -13.88 6.48 1.57
CA SER A 278 -14.24 7.23 2.77
C SER A 278 -14.94 8.53 2.40
N GLY A 279 -15.58 9.18 3.37
CA GLY A 279 -16.18 10.49 3.13
C GLY A 279 -16.87 11.09 4.35
N ARG A 280 -17.39 12.29 4.14
CA ARG A 280 -18.09 13.11 5.13
C ARG A 280 -19.50 13.39 4.62
N ILE A 281 -20.49 13.20 5.49
CA ILE A 281 -21.89 13.49 5.20
C ILE A 281 -22.31 14.65 6.10
N ARG A 282 -22.49 15.83 5.50
CA ARG A 282 -22.91 17.04 6.21
C ARG A 282 -24.42 17.07 6.34
N LEU A 283 -24.90 17.09 7.57
CA LEU A 283 -26.30 17.17 7.92
C LEU A 283 -26.80 18.64 7.89
N PRO A 284 -28.12 18.90 7.77
CA PRO A 284 -28.65 20.26 7.74
C PRO A 284 -28.42 21.05 9.04
N ASN A 285 -28.26 20.35 10.18
CA ASN A 285 -27.95 20.95 11.48
C ASN A 285 -26.45 21.31 11.64
N GLY A 286 -25.61 21.06 10.63
CA GLY A 286 -24.16 21.29 10.66
C GLY A 286 -23.32 20.14 11.22
N GLU A 287 -23.95 19.08 11.76
CA GLU A 287 -23.25 17.85 12.17
C GLU A 287 -22.65 17.15 10.94
N VAL A 288 -21.51 16.49 11.13
CA VAL A 288 -20.85 15.72 10.09
C VAL A 288 -20.75 14.27 10.52
N ILE A 289 -21.40 13.38 9.77
CA ILE A 289 -21.21 11.93 9.89
C ILE A 289 -19.99 11.58 9.04
N ARG A 290 -18.96 11.02 9.68
CA ARG A 290 -17.79 10.50 8.96
C ARG A 290 -18.01 9.03 8.66
N VAL A 291 -17.76 8.64 7.43
CA VAL A 291 -17.86 7.25 6.98
C VAL A 291 -16.51 6.77 6.48
N ALA A 292 -16.13 5.57 6.92
CA ALA A 292 -14.92 4.88 6.47
C ALA A 292 -15.30 3.54 5.84
N TYR A 293 -14.44 3.01 4.98
CA TYR A 293 -14.59 1.68 4.39
C TYR A 293 -14.87 0.63 5.47
N ALA A 294 -15.92 -0.16 5.28
CA ALA A 294 -16.22 -1.33 6.10
C ALA A 294 -15.99 -2.62 5.33
N GLU A 295 -16.54 -2.71 4.11
CA GLU A 295 -16.45 -3.90 3.26
C GLU A 295 -16.86 -3.56 1.81
N GLN A 296 -16.60 -4.47 0.87
CA GLN A 296 -17.10 -4.41 -0.51
C GLN A 296 -17.89 -5.66 -0.90
N ASN A 297 -18.70 -5.59 -1.95
CA ASN A 297 -19.47 -6.74 -2.45
C ASN A 297 -18.65 -7.80 -3.21
N GLY A 298 -17.35 -7.57 -3.44
CA GLY A 298 -16.46 -8.52 -4.13
C GLY A 298 -16.66 -8.60 -5.66
N GLN A 299 -17.52 -7.75 -6.23
CA GLN A 299 -17.71 -7.64 -7.68
C GLN A 299 -16.57 -6.82 -8.31
N PRO A 300 -16.19 -7.10 -9.57
CA PRO A 300 -15.09 -6.40 -10.22
C PRO A 300 -15.44 -4.92 -10.41
N PHE A 301 -14.48 -4.04 -10.14
CA PHE A 301 -14.62 -2.61 -10.39
C PHE A 301 -14.54 -2.32 -11.90
N ARG A 302 -15.66 -1.86 -12.48
CA ARG A 302 -15.80 -1.59 -13.92
C ARG A 302 -16.50 -0.24 -14.13
N PRO A 303 -15.79 0.89 -13.92
CA PRO A 303 -16.38 2.22 -14.06
C PRO A 303 -16.77 2.53 -15.50
N THR A 304 -17.90 3.23 -15.69
CA THR A 304 -18.26 3.78 -17.01
C THR A 304 -17.42 5.03 -17.29
N LEU A 305 -16.54 4.95 -18.28
CA LEU A 305 -15.67 6.08 -18.68
C LEU A 305 -16.42 7.08 -19.57
N ALA A 306 -16.11 8.37 -19.40
CA ALA A 306 -16.60 9.42 -20.29
C ALA A 306 -15.96 9.30 -21.68
N GLN A 307 -16.76 9.57 -22.71
CA GLN A 307 -16.30 9.64 -24.10
C GLN A 307 -15.89 11.08 -24.44
N ASN A 308 -14.92 11.26 -25.35
CA ASN A 308 -14.62 12.58 -25.91
C ASN A 308 -15.72 13.02 -26.90
N ALA A 309 -15.62 14.27 -27.38
CA ALA A 309 -16.54 14.83 -28.38
C ALA A 309 -16.64 14.02 -29.69
N ALA A 310 -15.66 13.15 -29.97
CA ALA A 310 -15.65 12.24 -31.13
C ALA A 310 -16.22 10.84 -30.82
N GLY A 311 -16.84 10.64 -29.64
CA GLY A 311 -17.43 9.35 -29.23
C GLY A 311 -16.43 8.26 -28.85
N LYS A 312 -15.13 8.56 -28.80
CA LYS A 312 -14.07 7.63 -28.38
C LYS A 312 -13.87 7.74 -26.86
N ALA A 313 -13.80 6.61 -26.16
CA ALA A 313 -13.45 6.61 -24.74
C ALA A 313 -12.08 7.28 -24.53
N ARG A 314 -11.99 8.29 -23.63
CA ARG A 314 -10.69 8.89 -23.27
C ARG A 314 -9.91 7.93 -22.38
N SER A 315 -8.65 7.69 -22.76
CA SER A 315 -7.69 6.71 -22.22
C SER A 315 -8.31 5.35 -21.88
N PRO A 316 -8.04 4.26 -22.63
CA PRO A 316 -8.48 2.95 -22.18
C PRO A 316 -7.85 2.70 -20.80
N VAL A 317 -8.68 2.61 -19.76
CA VAL A 317 -8.28 1.93 -18.53
C VAL A 317 -7.99 0.51 -18.98
N LYS A 318 -6.70 0.19 -19.15
CA LYS A 318 -6.32 -1.12 -19.65
C LYS A 318 -6.43 -2.06 -18.47
N VAL A 319 -7.52 -2.79 -18.44
CA VAL A 319 -7.73 -3.86 -17.47
C VAL A 319 -6.93 -5.06 -17.94
N ARG A 320 -5.65 -5.17 -17.53
CA ARG A 320 -4.88 -6.42 -17.67
C ARG A 320 -5.03 -7.21 -16.37
N GLY A 321 -5.72 -8.35 -16.43
CA GLY A 321 -6.10 -9.09 -15.22
C GLY A 321 -7.07 -8.29 -14.35
N SER A 322 -6.94 -8.32 -13.02
CA SER A 322 -7.73 -7.48 -12.11
C SER A 322 -7.09 -6.12 -11.81
N SER A 323 -6.10 -5.69 -12.59
CA SER A 323 -5.41 -4.40 -12.40
C SER A 323 -5.94 -3.31 -13.33
N ILE A 324 -6.06 -2.08 -12.82
CA ILE A 324 -6.30 -0.88 -13.63
C ILE A 324 -4.95 -0.24 -13.89
N GLU A 325 -4.44 -0.41 -15.11
CA GLU A 325 -3.29 0.35 -15.58
C GLU A 325 -3.80 1.68 -16.16
N LEU A 326 -3.43 2.78 -15.50
CA LEU A 326 -3.70 4.12 -15.99
C LEU A 326 -2.55 4.50 -16.92
N GLU A 327 -2.76 4.33 -18.22
CA GLU A 327 -1.81 4.80 -19.23
C GLU A 327 -1.68 6.33 -19.11
N LEU A 328 -0.44 6.81 -18.93
CA LEU A 328 -0.14 8.24 -19.00
C LEU A 328 -0.32 8.66 -20.45
N ASP A 329 -1.34 9.48 -20.71
CA ASP A 329 -1.49 10.13 -22.00
C ASP A 329 -0.69 11.42 -21.89
N ASP A 330 0.42 11.53 -22.64
CA ASP A 330 1.22 12.75 -22.73
C ASP A 330 0.51 13.81 -23.61
N GLY A 331 -0.73 13.53 -24.08
CA GLY A 331 -1.57 14.45 -24.83
C GLY A 331 -2.31 15.43 -23.93
N ASP A 332 -2.09 16.73 -24.18
CA ASP A 332 -2.80 17.89 -23.62
C ASP A 332 -4.29 17.94 -24.02
N ASP A 333 -5.05 16.87 -23.80
CA ASP A 333 -6.47 16.84 -24.12
C ASP A 333 -7.28 17.47 -22.96
N GLU A 334 -6.93 18.72 -22.64
CA GLU A 334 -7.76 19.70 -21.95
C GLU A 334 -8.99 20.10 -22.80
N GLY A 335 -9.36 19.33 -23.82
CA GLY A 335 -10.63 19.51 -24.52
C GLY A 335 -11.77 19.45 -23.50
N ASP A 336 -12.47 20.59 -23.41
CA ASP A 336 -13.61 20.89 -22.54
C ASP A 336 -14.49 19.66 -22.34
N VAL A 337 -14.30 19.01 -21.19
CA VAL A 337 -15.28 18.03 -20.75
C VAL A 337 -16.44 18.89 -20.31
N GLY A 338 -17.52 18.90 -21.11
CA GLY A 338 -18.76 19.55 -20.71
C GLY A 338 -19.04 19.25 -19.24
N THR A 339 -19.62 20.21 -18.52
CA THR A 339 -19.77 20.28 -17.05
C THR A 339 -20.46 19.08 -16.36
N ASP A 340 -20.68 18.00 -17.11
CA ASP A 340 -21.41 16.77 -16.81
C ASP A 340 -20.54 15.53 -16.57
N ALA A 341 -19.25 15.64 -16.25
CA ALA A 341 -18.43 14.47 -15.92
C ALA A 341 -17.69 14.58 -14.57
N ILE A 342 -17.50 13.46 -13.87
CA ILE A 342 -16.73 13.41 -12.61
C ILE A 342 -15.33 12.90 -12.90
N ARG A 343 -14.31 13.74 -12.72
CA ARG A 343 -12.90 13.29 -12.72
C ARG A 343 -12.58 12.64 -11.38
N THR A 344 -11.93 11.49 -11.37
CA THR A 344 -11.45 10.83 -10.15
C THR A 344 -10.25 9.94 -10.49
N ARG A 345 -9.23 9.93 -9.61
CA ARG A 345 -8.07 9.02 -9.69
C ARG A 345 -7.46 8.88 -11.09
N GLY A 346 -7.30 10.00 -11.82
CA GLY A 346 -6.67 10.01 -13.14
C GLY A 346 -7.54 9.55 -14.32
N PHE A 347 -8.85 9.34 -14.12
CA PHE A 347 -9.83 9.06 -15.20
C PHE A 347 -11.11 9.88 -15.03
N THR A 348 -11.96 9.88 -16.05
CA THR A 348 -13.23 10.65 -16.07
C THR A 348 -14.41 9.69 -16.17
N LEU A 349 -15.32 9.76 -15.21
CA LEU A 349 -16.56 9.00 -15.16
C LEU A 349 -17.64 9.66 -16.00
N ALA A 350 -18.35 8.85 -16.78
CA ALA A 350 -19.60 9.27 -17.40
C ALA A 350 -20.67 9.47 -16.33
N ARG A 351 -21.41 10.60 -16.40
CA ARG A 351 -22.63 10.75 -15.61
C ARG A 351 -23.68 9.73 -16.09
N PRO A 352 -24.45 9.12 -15.17
CA PRO A 352 -25.60 8.32 -15.56
C PRO A 352 -26.60 9.16 -16.38
N THR A 353 -27.12 8.60 -17.46
CA THR A 353 -28.12 9.27 -18.32
C THR A 353 -29.43 9.56 -17.58
N ALA A 354 -29.77 8.71 -16.60
CA ALA A 354 -30.85 8.94 -15.65
C ALA A 354 -30.48 8.30 -14.31
N SER A 355 -30.77 9.01 -13.21
CA SER A 355 -30.72 8.49 -11.85
C SER A 355 -32.09 8.66 -11.21
N GLY A 356 -32.64 7.59 -10.64
CA GLY A 356 -33.92 7.61 -9.95
C GLY A 356 -33.80 7.18 -8.49
N ALA A 357 -34.96 7.03 -7.83
CA ALA A 357 -35.00 6.48 -6.49
C ALA A 357 -34.44 5.05 -6.46
N VAL A 358 -33.90 4.66 -5.31
CA VAL A 358 -33.42 3.32 -5.00
C VAL A 358 -34.28 2.67 -3.92
N VAL A 359 -34.27 1.35 -3.80
CA VAL A 359 -35.02 0.66 -2.74
C VAL A 359 -34.34 0.87 -1.40
N VAL A 360 -35.15 1.19 -0.39
CA VAL A 360 -34.73 1.24 1.02
C VAL A 360 -35.45 0.12 1.77
N PRO A 361 -34.73 -0.83 2.37
CA PRO A 361 -35.35 -1.90 3.18
C PRO A 361 -36.32 -1.33 4.22
N GLY A 362 -37.51 -1.91 4.31
CA GLY A 362 -38.56 -1.47 5.23
C GLY A 362 -39.39 -0.28 4.76
N ARG A 363 -39.17 0.25 3.55
CA ARG A 363 -40.06 1.25 2.93
C ARG A 363 -40.71 0.74 1.65
N ARG A 364 -41.98 1.10 1.45
CA ARG A 364 -42.67 0.91 0.16
C ARG A 364 -42.23 2.02 -0.79
N THR A 365 -41.83 1.66 -2.00
CA THR A 365 -41.47 2.62 -3.04
C THR A 365 -42.73 3.17 -3.71
N ALA A 366 -42.77 4.48 -3.92
CA ALA A 366 -43.80 5.11 -4.74
C ALA A 366 -43.30 5.14 -6.19
N GLY A 367 -43.87 4.30 -7.05
CA GLY A 367 -43.48 4.19 -8.46
C GLY A 367 -42.34 3.21 -8.74
N ALA A 368 -41.88 3.20 -9.99
CA ALA A 368 -40.81 2.33 -10.46
C ALA A 368 -39.45 2.76 -9.91
N VAL A 369 -38.64 1.78 -9.49
CA VAL A 369 -37.27 2.00 -9.01
C VAL A 369 -36.33 1.90 -10.21
N ALA A 370 -35.66 3.00 -10.52
CA ALA A 370 -34.74 3.07 -11.67
C ALA A 370 -33.27 2.84 -11.29
N GLY A 371 -32.94 2.83 -9.99
CA GLY A 371 -31.55 2.77 -9.53
C GLY A 371 -30.79 4.08 -9.80
N SER A 372 -29.48 4.09 -9.57
CA SER A 372 -28.62 5.24 -9.89
C SER A 372 -28.31 5.39 -11.38
N GLY A 373 -28.53 4.33 -12.18
CA GLY A 373 -28.10 4.25 -13.58
C GLY A 373 -26.60 3.97 -13.77
N ILE A 374 -25.84 3.77 -12.68
CA ILE A 374 -24.41 3.43 -12.71
C ILE A 374 -24.25 1.95 -13.06
N LYS A 375 -23.40 1.64 -14.06
CA LYS A 375 -23.22 0.28 -14.59
C LYS A 375 -22.07 -0.51 -13.95
N ASP A 376 -21.29 0.12 -13.08
CA ASP A 376 -20.23 -0.54 -12.32
C ASP A 376 -20.83 -1.49 -11.27
N PRO A 377 -20.60 -2.82 -11.35
CA PRO A 377 -21.20 -3.77 -10.42
C PRO A 377 -20.56 -3.72 -9.03
N SER A 378 -19.38 -3.11 -8.87
CA SER A 378 -18.72 -2.93 -7.57
C SER A 378 -19.52 -2.00 -6.65
N TYR A 379 -19.64 -2.37 -5.38
CA TYR A 379 -20.32 -1.59 -4.34
C TYR A 379 -19.54 -1.60 -3.04
N ILE A 380 -19.38 -0.43 -2.42
CA ILE A 380 -18.67 -0.24 -1.15
C ILE A 380 -19.67 0.04 -0.03
N PHE A 381 -19.50 -0.70 1.07
CA PHE A 381 -20.20 -0.55 2.33
C PHE A 381 -19.32 0.20 3.33
N PHE A 382 -19.96 1.00 4.17
CA PHE A 382 -19.27 1.89 5.10
C PHE A 382 -19.49 1.50 6.56
N LYS A 383 -18.75 2.15 7.45
CA LYS A 383 -19.03 2.22 8.88
C LYS A 383 -18.89 3.66 9.33
N GLU A 384 -19.65 4.05 10.34
CA GLU A 384 -19.42 5.35 10.98
C GLU A 384 -18.03 5.33 11.64
N ALA A 385 -17.25 6.37 11.35
CA ALA A 385 -15.96 6.61 11.96
C ALA A 385 -16.11 7.66 13.07
N PRO A 386 -15.35 7.57 14.18
CA PRO A 386 -15.44 8.53 15.26
C PRO A 386 -15.13 9.96 14.76
N GLY A 387 -15.87 10.94 15.30
CA GLY A 387 -15.58 12.35 15.09
C GLY A 387 -14.25 12.73 15.74
N GLY A 388 -13.36 13.40 14.99
CA GLY A 388 -12.04 13.80 15.46
C GLY A 388 -11.27 14.61 14.42
N ALA A 389 -10.21 15.30 14.86
CA ALA A 389 -9.44 16.28 14.09
C ALA A 389 -8.49 15.68 13.00
N GLY A 390 -8.56 14.38 12.72
CA GLY A 390 -7.70 13.70 11.73
C GLY A 390 -8.43 13.32 10.43
N GLY A 391 -7.69 12.94 9.39
CA GLY A 391 -8.25 12.39 8.15
C GLY A 391 -8.89 11.01 8.34
N PRO A 392 -9.42 10.38 7.28
CA PRO A 392 -10.08 9.08 7.37
C PRO A 392 -9.07 8.01 7.82
N VAL A 393 -9.56 6.93 8.45
CA VAL A 393 -8.70 5.82 8.85
C VAL A 393 -8.36 4.99 7.62
N GLY A 394 -7.09 4.92 7.25
CA GLY A 394 -6.60 4.14 6.11
C GLY A 394 -6.55 2.64 6.40
N ALA A 395 -6.20 1.84 5.40
CA ALA A 395 -6.08 0.38 5.52
C ALA A 395 -5.07 -0.08 6.60
N PHE A 396 -4.09 0.75 6.97
CA PHE A 396 -3.17 0.47 8.07
C PHE A 396 -3.79 0.63 9.47
N GLY A 397 -5.03 1.10 9.57
CA GLY A 397 -5.75 1.25 10.84
C GLY A 397 -5.43 2.55 11.59
N VAL A 398 -4.76 3.50 10.94
CA VAL A 398 -4.41 4.81 11.51
C VAL A 398 -5.04 5.96 10.69
N PRO A 399 -5.36 7.11 11.32
CA PRO A 399 -5.85 8.27 10.58
C PRO A 399 -4.83 8.77 9.57
N LEU A 400 -5.30 9.04 8.35
CA LEU A 400 -4.51 9.62 7.28
C LEU A 400 -4.28 11.12 7.52
N GLN A 401 -3.14 11.60 7.06
CA GLN A 401 -2.74 12.99 7.14
C GLN A 401 -2.60 13.56 5.73
N ALA A 402 -3.30 14.66 5.47
CA ALA A 402 -3.24 15.36 4.19
C ALA A 402 -1.79 15.70 3.82
N GLY A 403 -1.38 15.32 2.61
CA GLY A 403 -0.05 15.55 2.08
C GLY A 403 1.06 14.65 2.64
N ARG A 404 0.76 13.77 3.60
CA ARG A 404 1.78 12.96 4.29
C ARG A 404 1.43 11.48 4.37
N SER A 405 0.28 11.08 3.83
CA SER A 405 -0.14 9.69 3.66
C SER A 405 -0.30 9.34 2.19
N ILE A 406 0.05 8.11 1.84
CA ILE A 406 -0.15 7.55 0.50
C ILE A 406 -0.79 6.16 0.57
N ALA A 407 -1.53 5.82 -0.48
CA ALA A 407 -1.93 4.45 -0.77
C ALA A 407 -0.91 3.78 -1.70
N VAL A 408 -0.56 2.52 -1.42
CA VAL A 408 0.45 1.76 -2.17
C VAL A 408 0.01 0.32 -2.42
N ASP A 409 0.77 -0.40 -3.27
CA ASP A 409 0.72 -1.85 -3.35
C ASP A 409 1.50 -2.46 -2.17
N PRO A 410 0.84 -3.15 -1.22
CA PRO A 410 1.48 -3.67 -0.02
C PRO A 410 2.50 -4.78 -0.31
N ARG A 411 2.49 -5.36 -1.51
CA ARG A 411 3.44 -6.41 -1.91
C ARG A 411 4.85 -5.88 -2.09
N SER A 412 4.97 -4.70 -2.71
CA SER A 412 6.25 -4.01 -2.89
C SER A 412 6.54 -3.00 -1.78
N THR A 413 5.52 -2.43 -1.15
CA THR A 413 5.68 -1.36 -0.16
C THR A 413 4.84 -1.67 1.08
N PRO A 414 5.41 -2.30 2.12
CA PRO A 414 4.68 -2.66 3.33
C PRO A 414 3.99 -1.46 3.99
N LEU A 415 2.77 -1.67 4.46
CA LEU A 415 2.01 -0.60 5.12
C LEU A 415 2.68 -0.15 6.42
N GLY A 416 2.60 1.14 6.71
CA GLY A 416 3.20 1.86 7.81
C GLY A 416 4.61 2.39 7.53
N TYR A 417 5.25 1.98 6.42
CA TYR A 417 6.64 2.32 6.15
C TYR A 417 6.76 3.75 5.59
N PRO A 418 7.83 4.50 5.92
CA PRO A 418 8.09 5.79 5.31
C PRO A 418 8.54 5.64 3.86
N VAL A 419 7.95 6.45 2.99
CA VAL A 419 8.21 6.48 1.55
C VAL A 419 8.42 7.93 1.12
N PHE A 420 9.58 8.22 0.54
CA PHE A 420 9.83 9.49 -0.11
C PHE A 420 9.26 9.45 -1.52
N VAL A 421 8.41 10.42 -1.85
CA VAL A 421 7.76 10.58 -3.15
C VAL A 421 8.38 11.78 -3.85
N SER A 422 8.96 11.58 -5.04
CA SER A 422 9.37 12.67 -5.94
C SER A 422 8.51 12.65 -7.18
N THR A 423 7.69 13.68 -7.37
CA THR A 423 6.81 13.85 -8.51
C THR A 423 6.57 15.35 -8.75
N ARG A 424 5.48 15.74 -9.41
CA ARG A 424 5.10 17.12 -9.69
C ARG A 424 3.77 17.46 -9.03
N THR A 425 3.60 18.73 -8.70
CA THR A 425 2.33 19.26 -8.18
C THR A 425 1.35 19.38 -9.35
N PRO A 426 0.13 18.85 -9.23
CA PRO A 426 -0.83 18.87 -10.32
C PRO A 426 -1.20 20.31 -10.69
N GLY A 427 -1.26 20.59 -11.99
CA GLY A 427 -1.58 21.91 -12.55
C GLY A 427 -0.41 22.88 -12.62
N SER A 428 0.40 23.04 -11.55
CA SER A 428 1.56 23.95 -11.59
C SER A 428 2.82 23.31 -12.17
N GLY A 429 2.93 21.98 -12.13
CA GLY A 429 4.12 21.24 -12.56
C GLY A 429 5.35 21.48 -11.67
N ALA A 430 5.21 22.18 -10.54
CA ALA A 430 6.30 22.42 -9.60
C ALA A 430 6.75 21.11 -8.94
N PRO A 431 8.05 20.91 -8.64
CA PRO A 431 8.51 19.69 -7.95
C PRO A 431 7.77 19.45 -6.64
N MET A 432 7.21 18.25 -6.48
CA MET A 432 6.60 17.77 -5.24
C MET A 432 7.45 16.63 -4.68
N GLN A 433 8.25 16.95 -3.67
CA GLN A 433 9.26 16.08 -3.07
C GLN A 433 9.01 16.00 -1.57
N ARG A 434 8.40 14.89 -1.12
CA ARG A 434 7.84 14.78 0.25
C ARG A 434 8.13 13.40 0.84
N LEU A 435 8.58 13.35 2.09
CA LEU A 435 8.46 12.15 2.90
C LEU A 435 7.00 11.95 3.31
N THR A 436 6.48 10.78 2.97
CA THR A 436 5.11 10.33 3.25
C THR A 436 5.14 8.98 3.94
N ILE A 437 4.00 8.51 4.44
CA ILE A 437 3.85 7.20 5.07
C ILE A 437 2.83 6.37 4.31
N ALA A 438 3.17 5.10 4.01
CA ALA A 438 2.29 4.14 3.34
C ALA A 438 1.17 3.65 4.28
N GLN A 439 0.15 4.45 4.53
CA GLN A 439 -0.89 4.15 5.53
C GLN A 439 -2.18 3.58 4.93
N ASP A 440 -2.24 3.45 3.62
CA ASP A 440 -3.44 3.05 2.91
C ASP A 440 -3.13 2.12 1.73
N THR A 441 -4.17 1.50 1.19
CA THR A 441 -4.08 0.72 -0.06
C THR A 441 -5.40 0.80 -0.82
N GLY A 442 -5.42 0.31 -2.06
CA GLY A 442 -6.63 0.25 -2.86
C GLY A 442 -6.52 -0.79 -3.96
N GLY A 443 -7.64 -1.39 -4.36
CA GLY A 443 -7.66 -2.45 -5.37
C GLY A 443 -7.08 -2.04 -6.74
N ALA A 444 -7.13 -0.74 -7.06
CA ALA A 444 -6.57 -0.15 -8.28
C ALA A 444 -5.11 0.32 -8.13
N ILE A 445 -4.52 0.25 -6.93
CA ILE A 445 -3.15 0.68 -6.65
C ILE A 445 -2.24 -0.54 -6.69
N ARG A 446 -1.75 -0.86 -7.88
CA ARG A 446 -0.92 -2.04 -8.15
C ARG A 446 0.39 -1.67 -8.82
N GLY A 447 1.44 -2.42 -8.49
CA GLY A 447 2.78 -2.24 -9.05
C GLY A 447 3.76 -1.57 -8.08
N ALA A 448 5.06 -1.76 -8.36
CA ALA A 448 6.14 -1.38 -7.45
C ALA A 448 6.31 0.14 -7.29
N VAL A 449 6.29 0.87 -8.42
CA VAL A 449 6.46 2.33 -8.45
C VAL A 449 5.08 2.99 -8.64
N ARG A 450 4.15 2.70 -7.74
CA ARG A 450 2.77 3.21 -7.79
C ARG A 450 2.37 3.77 -6.43
N ALA A 451 1.87 5.02 -6.42
CA ALA A 451 1.34 5.65 -5.21
C ALA A 451 0.08 6.48 -5.50
N ASP A 452 -0.90 6.45 -4.60
CA ASP A 452 -2.01 7.39 -4.59
C ASP A 452 -1.80 8.39 -3.45
N TYR A 453 -1.72 9.68 -3.76
CA TYR A 453 -1.36 10.73 -2.81
C TYR A 453 -2.62 11.29 -2.13
N PHE A 454 -2.66 11.26 -0.79
CA PHE A 454 -3.82 11.76 -0.06
C PHE A 454 -3.77 13.29 0.08
N PHE A 455 -4.64 14.01 -0.62
CA PHE A 455 -4.69 15.48 -0.58
C PHE A 455 -5.47 16.06 0.60
N GLY A 456 -6.14 15.24 1.42
CA GLY A 456 -7.00 15.70 2.50
C GLY A 456 -8.47 15.80 2.11
N ASN A 457 -9.17 16.80 2.62
CA ASN A 457 -10.60 17.03 2.37
C ASN A 457 -10.86 18.46 1.86
N GLY A 458 -12.06 18.69 1.31
CA GLY A 458 -12.48 20.00 0.80
C GLY A 458 -12.13 20.25 -0.67
N GLN A 459 -12.57 21.40 -1.19
CA GLN A 459 -12.59 21.67 -2.63
C GLN A 459 -11.19 21.72 -3.27
N GLN A 460 -10.19 22.26 -2.55
CA GLN A 460 -8.82 22.32 -3.05
C GLN A 460 -8.21 20.91 -3.12
N ALA A 461 -8.43 20.08 -2.09
CA ALA A 461 -7.97 18.70 -2.08
C ALA A 461 -8.63 17.90 -3.21
N ALA A 462 -9.94 18.06 -3.42
CA ALA A 462 -10.66 17.46 -4.53
C ALA A 462 -10.07 17.89 -5.88
N THR A 463 -9.86 19.20 -6.08
CA THR A 463 -9.30 19.73 -7.33
C THR A 463 -7.92 19.15 -7.63
N ASN A 464 -7.03 19.10 -6.63
CA ASN A 464 -5.69 18.57 -6.79
C ASN A 464 -5.71 17.06 -7.03
N ALA A 465 -6.47 16.30 -6.23
CA ALA A 465 -6.59 14.85 -6.37
C ALA A 465 -7.11 14.44 -7.76
N ARG A 466 -8.13 15.13 -8.26
CA ARG A 466 -8.72 14.88 -9.58
C ARG A 466 -7.79 15.18 -10.74
N ARG A 467 -6.86 16.12 -10.57
CA ARG A 467 -5.83 16.49 -11.55
C ARG A 467 -4.56 15.66 -11.44
N MET A 468 -4.36 14.96 -10.33
CA MET A 468 -3.12 14.25 -10.05
C MET A 468 -3.03 12.98 -10.89
N LYS A 469 -2.11 13.01 -11.85
CA LYS A 469 -1.69 11.87 -12.68
C LYS A 469 -0.31 12.21 -13.24
N GLU A 470 0.71 12.00 -12.42
CA GLU A 470 2.07 12.48 -12.69
C GLU A 470 3.08 11.34 -12.69
N ARG A 471 4.14 11.47 -13.49
CA ARG A 471 5.31 10.60 -13.37
C ARG A 471 5.97 10.84 -12.01
N GLY A 472 6.43 9.77 -11.37
CA GLY A 472 7.11 9.90 -10.09
C GLY A 472 8.04 8.75 -9.78
N GLN A 473 8.93 8.98 -8.82
CA GLN A 473 9.88 8.02 -8.30
C GLN A 473 9.67 7.86 -6.80
N LEU A 474 9.88 6.65 -6.29
CA LEU A 474 9.66 6.29 -4.90
C LEU A 474 10.95 5.76 -4.25
N TRP A 475 11.19 6.17 -3.01
CA TRP A 475 12.22 5.59 -2.15
C TRP A 475 11.60 5.12 -0.85
N ILE A 476 11.78 3.85 -0.53
CA ILE A 476 11.34 3.30 0.76
C ILE A 476 12.47 3.45 1.78
N LEU A 477 12.11 3.84 2.99
CA LEU A 477 13.01 3.86 4.14
C LEU A 477 12.79 2.60 4.96
N LEU A 478 13.85 1.79 5.09
CA LEU A 478 13.83 0.56 5.87
C LEU A 478 14.64 0.74 7.15
N PRO A 479 14.11 0.35 8.32
CA PRO A 479 14.89 0.34 9.56
C PRO A 479 16.21 -0.41 9.35
N ARG A 480 17.32 0.18 9.79
CA ARG A 480 18.62 -0.51 9.75
C ARG A 480 18.56 -1.79 10.58
N GLY A 481 19.04 -2.90 10.03
CA GLY A 481 18.98 -4.21 10.67
C GLY A 481 17.72 -5.02 10.39
N LEU A 482 16.70 -4.43 9.74
CA LEU A 482 15.51 -5.19 9.35
C LEU A 482 15.86 -6.24 8.29
N GLU A 483 15.45 -7.48 8.53
CA GLU A 483 15.52 -8.54 7.52
C GLU A 483 14.54 -8.27 6.38
N VAL A 484 15.04 -8.33 5.15
CA VAL A 484 14.24 -8.20 3.93
C VAL A 484 14.25 -9.50 3.15
N ALA A 485 13.09 -9.84 2.60
CA ALA A 485 12.89 -10.99 1.76
C ALA A 485 13.51 -10.70 0.40
N ALA A 486 14.71 -11.23 0.16
CA ALA A 486 15.34 -11.15 -1.16
C ALA A 486 16.51 -12.10 -1.33
N ALA A 487 16.70 -12.54 -2.57
CA ALA A 487 17.97 -13.06 -3.04
C ALA A 487 18.95 -11.89 -3.23
N SER A 488 20.10 -11.92 -2.54
CA SER A 488 21.20 -11.01 -2.86
C SER A 488 21.60 -11.22 -4.33
N ALA A 489 21.75 -10.15 -5.10
CA ALA A 489 22.13 -10.20 -6.52
C ALA A 489 23.53 -10.80 -6.80
N ALA A 490 24.19 -11.40 -5.82
CA ALA A 490 25.58 -11.85 -5.86
C ALA A 490 25.79 -13.26 -6.45
N GLY A 491 24.75 -13.96 -6.92
CA GLY A 491 24.86 -15.42 -7.17
C GLY A 491 24.66 -15.95 -8.59
N THR A 492 24.03 -15.23 -9.51
CA THR A 492 23.68 -15.80 -10.83
C THR A 492 24.02 -14.87 -11.98
N LEU A 493 24.99 -15.28 -12.80
CA LEU A 493 25.20 -14.78 -14.16
C LEU A 493 23.85 -14.78 -14.89
N ARG A 494 23.34 -13.61 -15.28
CA ARG A 494 22.15 -13.48 -16.13
C ARG A 494 22.56 -13.05 -17.53
N THR A 495 22.24 -13.88 -18.51
CA THR A 495 22.23 -13.53 -19.94
C THR A 495 21.16 -12.47 -20.21
N ARG A 496 21.40 -11.58 -21.19
CA ARG A 496 20.43 -10.55 -21.62
C ARG A 496 19.10 -11.23 -21.97
N GLY A 497 18.02 -10.88 -21.26
CA GLY A 497 16.66 -11.35 -21.54
C GLY A 497 16.00 -12.26 -20.49
N ALA A 498 16.65 -12.60 -19.38
CA ALA A 498 16.02 -13.42 -18.33
C ALA A 498 15.16 -12.56 -17.36
N ALA A 499 13.85 -12.84 -17.34
CA ALA A 499 12.88 -12.27 -16.41
C ALA A 499 13.35 -12.39 -14.94
N VAL A 500 12.89 -11.46 -14.10
CA VAL A 500 12.95 -11.58 -12.64
C VAL A 500 12.33 -12.95 -12.27
N GLY A 501 13.13 -13.82 -11.62
CA GLY A 501 12.81 -15.25 -11.52
C GLY A 501 11.55 -15.53 -10.69
N ALA A 502 10.76 -16.51 -11.13
CA ALA A 502 9.55 -16.98 -10.46
C ALA A 502 9.78 -17.51 -9.03
N ASP A 503 11.04 -17.77 -8.66
CA ASP A 503 11.44 -18.28 -7.34
C ASP A 503 11.76 -17.17 -6.31
N LEU A 504 11.55 -15.89 -6.66
CA LEU A 504 11.71 -14.79 -5.69
C LEU A 504 10.47 -14.65 -4.81
N PRO A 505 10.61 -14.12 -3.58
CA PRO A 505 9.46 -13.76 -2.76
C PRO A 505 8.64 -12.66 -3.45
N GLN A 506 7.30 -12.68 -3.33
CA GLN A 506 6.47 -11.56 -3.78
C GLN A 506 6.60 -10.38 -2.82
N CYS A 507 6.66 -10.69 -1.53
CA CYS A 507 6.75 -9.74 -0.45
C CYS A 507 8.15 -9.20 -0.16
N LEU A 508 8.25 -7.91 0.17
CA LEU A 508 9.50 -7.26 0.59
C LEU A 508 9.99 -7.69 1.98
N VAL A 509 9.06 -7.92 2.92
CA VAL A 509 9.39 -8.30 4.30
C VAL A 509 8.65 -9.60 4.60
N PRO A 510 9.33 -10.67 5.06
CA PRO A 510 8.74 -12.00 5.22
C PRO A 510 7.86 -12.13 6.48
N GLN A 511 7.40 -11.03 7.08
CA GLN A 511 6.54 -11.05 8.26
C GLN A 511 5.06 -11.17 7.89
N GLU A 512 4.35 -12.07 8.58
CA GLU A 512 2.91 -12.24 8.46
C GLU A 512 2.17 -10.91 8.72
N GLY A 513 1.30 -10.50 7.79
CA GLY A 513 0.54 -9.25 7.88
C GLY A 513 1.33 -7.97 7.54
N ALA A 514 2.65 -8.05 7.28
CA ALA A 514 3.41 -6.97 6.66
C ALA A 514 3.19 -6.92 5.14
N CYS A 515 2.85 -8.06 4.56
CA CYS A 515 2.67 -8.25 3.13
C CYS A 515 1.73 -9.43 2.81
N VAL A 516 1.19 -9.46 1.58
CA VAL A 516 0.16 -10.38 1.10
C VAL A 516 0.81 -11.32 0.04
N ASP A 517 1.49 -12.41 0.46
CA ASP A 517 2.02 -13.49 -0.43
C ASP A 517 0.96 -14.55 -0.79
N ASP A 518 0.66 -14.76 -2.07
CA ASP A 518 -0.40 -15.67 -2.59
C ASP A 518 -0.52 -17.03 -1.87
#